data_AF-A0A2I0SL37-F1
#
_entry.id   AF-A0A2I0SL37-F1
#
_cell.length_a   1.000
_cell.length_b   1.000
_cell.length_c   1.000
_cell.angle_alpha   90.00
_cell.angle_beta   90.00
_cell.angle_gamma   90.00
#
_symmetry.space_group_name_H-M   'P 1'
#
loop_
_entity.id
_entity.type
_entity.pdbx_description
1 polymer ?
#
loop_
_entity_poly.entity_id
_entity_poly.type
_entity_poly.pdbx_seq_one_letter_code
_entity_poly.pdbx_strand_id
1 'polypeptide(L)' 'MAPIPPSHAEPQDSPESYVGLEVSSAQERARERGWPTVRSLPPGAIVTMEYLVGRLNFEVTDGTVTRCWKG' A
#
# COMPACT_ATOMS: atom_id res chain seq x y z
N MET A 1 -1.36 28.96 19.41
CA MET A 1 -2.00 27.91 18.58
C MET A 1 -0.96 26.82 18.36
N ALA A 2 -1.27 25.57 18.69
CA ALA A 2 -0.41 24.45 18.30
C ALA A 2 -0.55 24.22 16.78
N PRO A 3 0.53 23.91 16.05
CA PRO A 3 0.43 23.61 14.63
C PRO A 3 -0.44 22.37 14.45
N ILE A 4 -1.44 22.47 13.56
CA ILE A 4 -2.24 21.32 13.14
C ILE A 4 -1.28 20.41 12.39
N PRO A 5 -1.07 19.15 12.82
CA PRO A 5 -0.23 18.23 12.07
C PRO A 5 -0.80 18.12 10.66
N PRO A 6 0.03 18.12 9.61
CA PRO A 6 -0.47 17.97 8.25
C PRO A 6 -1.33 16.71 8.23
N SER A 7 -2.59 16.84 7.81
CA SER A 7 -3.41 15.68 7.49
C SER A 7 -2.61 14.87 6.49
N HIS A 8 -2.14 13.68 6.88
CA HIS A 8 -1.46 12.75 5.99
C HIS A 8 -2.48 12.33 4.93
N ALA A 9 -2.64 13.15 3.90
CA ALA A 9 -3.48 12.85 2.76
C ALA A 9 -2.92 11.56 2.14
N GLU A 10 -3.81 10.66 1.75
CA GLU A 10 -3.39 9.49 1.00
C GLU A 10 -2.61 9.96 -0.23
N PRO A 11 -1.47 9.31 -0.55
CA PRO A 11 -0.77 9.61 -1.79
C PRO A 11 -1.73 9.57 -2.98
N GLN A 12 -1.64 10.59 -3.85
CA GLN A 12 -2.31 10.59 -5.16
C GLN A 12 -1.58 9.63 -6.10
N ASP A 13 -1.72 8.35 -5.77
CA ASP A 13 -1.08 7.25 -6.45
C ASP A 13 -2.11 6.19 -6.78
N SER A 14 -1.87 5.50 -7.91
CA SER A 14 -2.76 4.47 -8.45
C SER A 14 -2.26 3.08 -8.02
N PRO A 15 -3.01 2.36 -7.17
CA PRO A 15 -2.64 1.01 -6.71
C PRO A 15 -2.41 0.02 -7.86
N GLU A 16 -3.13 0.16 -8.97
CA GLU A 16 -2.98 -0.69 -10.16
C GLU A 16 -1.58 -0.65 -10.79
N SER A 17 -0.81 0.42 -10.56
CA SER A 17 0.55 0.58 -11.09
C SER A 17 1.60 -0.33 -10.46
N TYR A 18 1.23 -1.05 -9.38
CA TYR A 18 2.09 -2.02 -8.70
C TYR A 18 1.85 -3.46 -9.13
N VAL A 19 0.74 -3.75 -9.83
CA VAL A 19 0.42 -5.11 -10.27
C VAL A 19 1.44 -5.57 -11.32
N GLY A 20 1.93 -6.80 -11.18
CA GLY A 20 2.97 -7.39 -12.01
C GLY A 20 4.40 -7.04 -11.59
N LEU A 21 4.60 -6.18 -10.59
CA LEU A 21 5.91 -5.92 -10.02
C LEU A 21 6.29 -7.01 -9.01
N GLU A 22 7.59 -7.24 -8.87
CA GLU A 22 8.14 -7.99 -7.75
C GLU A 22 7.88 -7.22 -6.44
N VAL A 23 7.55 -7.94 -5.37
CA VAL A 23 7.06 -7.36 -4.11
C VAL A 23 8.05 -6.38 -3.47
N SER A 24 9.34 -6.68 -3.49
CA SER A 24 10.39 -5.83 -2.91
C SER A 24 10.49 -4.51 -3.69
N SER A 25 10.48 -4.59 -5.02
CA SER A 25 10.48 -3.44 -5.93
C SER A 25 9.21 -2.58 -5.76
N ALA A 26 8.05 -3.23 -5.60
CA ALA A 26 6.79 -2.54 -5.35
C ALA A 26 6.79 -1.81 -3.99
N GLN A 27 7.35 -2.43 -2.95
CA GLN A 27 7.45 -1.83 -1.61
C GLN A 27 8.37 -0.61 -1.59
N GLU A 28 9.51 -0.68 -2.27
CA GLU A 28 10.43 0.46 -2.40
C GLU A 28 9.77 1.63 -3.11
N ARG A 29 9.19 1.36 -4.29
CA ARG A 29 8.45 2.36 -5.06
C ARG A 29 7.29 2.98 -4.27
N ALA A 30 6.57 2.18 -3.49
CA ALA A 30 5.49 2.68 -2.65
C ALA A 30 6.01 3.65 -1.58
N ARG A 31 7.14 3.35 -0.94
CA ARG A 31 7.77 4.28 0.00
C ARG A 31 8.20 5.58 -0.66
N GLU A 32 8.80 5.52 -1.83
CA GLU A 32 9.19 6.71 -2.61
C GLU A 32 7.97 7.57 -2.98
N ARG A 33 6.83 6.93 -3.26
CA ARG A 33 5.55 7.61 -3.52
C ARG A 33 4.84 8.09 -2.26
N GLY A 34 5.46 7.94 -1.10
CA GLY A 34 4.98 8.47 0.16
C GLY A 34 3.96 7.58 0.87
N TRP A 35 3.87 6.29 0.54
CA TRP A 35 3.10 5.33 1.34
C TRP A 35 3.85 5.01 2.64
N PRO A 36 3.36 5.48 3.81
CA PRO A 36 4.05 5.25 5.09
C PRO A 36 3.96 3.79 5.54
N THR A 37 2.90 3.08 5.16
CA THR A 37 2.68 1.68 5.55
C THR A 37 2.31 0.86 4.33
N VAL A 38 3.07 -0.21 4.10
CA VAL A 38 2.84 -1.17 3.01
C VAL A 38 2.79 -2.57 3.60
N ARG A 39 1.73 -3.31 3.30
CA ARG A 39 1.52 -4.67 3.79
C ARG A 39 1.37 -5.64 2.63
N SER A 40 2.14 -6.73 2.65
CA SER A 40 2.00 -7.83 1.70
C SER A 40 1.19 -8.96 2.32
N LEU A 41 0.26 -9.51 1.54
CA LEU A 41 -0.69 -10.54 1.94
C LEU A 41 -0.65 -11.70 0.94
N PRO A 42 -0.82 -12.96 1.39
CA PRO A 42 -0.98 -14.08 0.46
C PRO A 42 -2.32 -14.00 -0.28
N PRO A 43 -2.48 -14.74 -1.38
CA PRO A 43 -3.72 -14.74 -2.17
C PRO A 43 -4.92 -15.20 -1.34
N GLY A 44 -6.01 -14.45 -1.40
CA GLY A 44 -7.24 -14.79 -0.68
C GLY A 44 -7.18 -14.58 0.83
N ALA A 45 -6.17 -13.87 1.36
CA ALA A 45 -6.11 -13.53 2.76
C ALA A 45 -7.36 -12.73 3.19
N ILE A 46 -8.10 -13.28 4.16
CA ILE A 46 -9.20 -12.57 4.80
C ILE A 46 -8.60 -11.68 5.89
N VAL A 47 -8.60 -10.37 5.65
CA VAL A 47 -8.15 -9.35 6.61
C VAL A 47 -9.35 -8.58 7.14
N THR A 48 -9.28 -8.19 8.41
CA THR A 48 -10.26 -7.26 8.97
C THR A 48 -10.17 -5.92 8.23
N MET A 49 -11.34 -5.33 7.94
CA MET A 49 -11.47 -4.08 7.19
C MET A 49 -11.15 -2.83 8.03
N GLU A 50 -10.24 -2.94 9.00
CA GLU A 50 -9.81 -1.77 9.77
C GLU A 50 -9.09 -0.81 8.83
N TYR A 51 -9.71 0.30 8.44
CA TYR A 51 -9.10 1.25 7.53
C TYR A 51 -7.99 2.05 8.23
N LEU A 52 -6.80 2.12 7.62
CA LEU A 52 -5.67 2.91 8.12
C LEU A 52 -5.16 3.85 7.03
N VAL A 53 -5.45 5.15 7.18
CA VAL A 53 -5.04 6.17 6.21
C VAL A 53 -3.55 6.09 5.87
N GLY A 54 -3.24 6.04 4.57
CA GLY A 54 -1.86 5.88 4.09
C GLY A 54 -1.35 4.44 4.11
N ARG A 55 -2.22 3.44 4.26
CA ARG A 55 -1.86 2.04 4.09
C ARG A 55 -2.14 1.54 2.69
N LEU A 56 -1.12 0.92 2.09
CA LEU A 56 -1.23 0.17 0.85
C LEU A 56 -1.14 -1.33 1.14
N ASN A 57 -2.03 -2.11 0.56
CA ASN A 57 -2.01 -3.56 0.63
C ASN A 57 -1.63 -4.13 -0.74
N PHE A 58 -0.77 -5.16 -0.72
CA PHE A 58 -0.45 -6.00 -1.85
C PHE A 58 -0.95 -7.41 -1.59
N GLU A 59 -1.65 -7.99 -2.55
CA GLU A 59 -1.74 -9.44 -2.67
C GLU A 59 -0.57 -9.92 -3.51
N VAL A 60 0.16 -10.91 -3.02
CA VAL A 60 1.40 -11.37 -3.64
C VAL A 60 1.30 -12.87 -3.90
N THR A 61 1.54 -13.26 -5.15
CA THR A 61 1.66 -14.66 -5.59
C THR A 61 3.04 -14.86 -6.16
N ASP A 62 3.78 -15.86 -5.67
CA ASP A 62 5.14 -16.18 -6.15
C ASP A 62 6.09 -14.97 -6.18
N GLY A 63 6.00 -14.10 -5.16
CA GLY A 63 6.80 -12.87 -5.07
C GLY A 63 6.35 -11.73 -5.98
N THR A 64 5.30 -11.91 -6.77
CA THR A 64 4.74 -10.90 -7.68
C THR A 64 3.42 -10.36 -7.16
N VAL A 65 3.23 -9.05 -7.24
CA VAL A 65 1.97 -8.40 -6.85
C VAL A 65 0.87 -8.74 -7.87
N THR A 66 -0.19 -9.42 -7.43
CA THR A 66 -1.34 -9.79 -8.26
C THR A 66 -2.52 -8.85 -8.07
N ARG A 67 -2.61 -8.20 -6.92
CA ARG A 67 -3.63 -7.19 -6.61
C ARG A 67 -3.06 -6.15 -5.66
N CYS A 68 -3.52 -4.91 -5.79
CA CYS A 68 -3.14 -3.84 -4.89
C CYS A 68 -4.33 -2.95 -4.57
N TRP A 69 -4.47 -2.55 -3.30
CA TRP A 69 -5.56 -1.68 -2.85
C TRP A 69 -5.16 -0.84 -1.63
N LYS A 70 -5.74 0.35 -1.54
CA LYS A 70 -5.68 1.19 -0.35
C LYS A 70 -6.52 0.55 0.76
N GLY A 71 -6.09 0.64 2.01
CA GLY A 71 -6.88 0.14 3.12
C GLY A 71 -6.52 0.82 4.41
#